data_AF-A0A2T2UGM8-F1
#
_entry.id   AF-A0A2T2UGM8-F1
#
_cell.length_a   1.000
_cell.length_b   1.000
_cell.length_c   1.000
_cell.angle_alpha   90.00
_cell.angle_beta   90.00
_cell.angle_gamma   90.00
#
_symmetry.space_group_name_H-M   'P 1'
#
loop_
_entity.id
_entity.type
_entity.pdbx_description
1 polymer ?
#
loop_
_entity_poly.entity_id
_entity_poly.type
_entity_poly.pdbx_seq_one_letter_code
_entity_poly.pdbx_strand_id
1 'polypeptide(L)' 'MSQLKSAQRESVLRGADALKYAETHLREVQNDPVNWETEFVDPRSGERWMLDYPQAERHGGGSPRLRRIEDGAD' A
#
# COMPACT_ATOMS: atom_id res chain seq x y z
N MET A 1 18.47 9.27 -27.89
CA MET A 1 19.00 9.47 -26.53
C MET A 1 17.89 9.12 -25.56
N SER A 2 18.11 8.04 -24.80
CA SER A 2 17.14 7.40 -23.92
C SER A 2 16.55 8.35 -22.89
N GLN A 3 15.24 8.55 -22.95
CA GLN A 3 14.49 8.94 -21.76
C GLN A 3 13.67 7.74 -21.29
N LEU A 4 14.37 6.96 -20.48
CA LEU A 4 13.82 5.94 -19.61
C LEU A 4 12.86 6.64 -18.62
N LYS A 5 11.58 6.81 -18.98
CA LYS A 5 10.52 7.05 -17.99
C LYS A 5 10.05 5.69 -17.48
N SER A 6 10.95 5.06 -16.73
CA SER A 6 10.72 3.82 -15.99
C SER A 6 9.45 3.93 -15.14
N ALA A 7 8.75 2.80 -15.05
CA ALA A 7 7.66 2.52 -14.14
C ALA A 7 6.45 3.45 -14.30
N GLN A 8 5.65 3.15 -15.33
CA GLN A 8 4.21 3.32 -15.25
C GLN A 8 3.70 2.74 -13.92
N ARG A 9 3.52 3.61 -12.92
CA ARG A 9 2.32 3.78 -12.10
C ARG A 9 1.55 2.49 -11.74
N GLU A 10 2.20 1.45 -11.25
CA GLU A 10 1.48 0.44 -10.48
C GLU A 10 1.30 0.99 -9.06
N SER A 11 0.30 1.85 -8.90
CA SER A 11 -0.07 2.46 -7.61
C SER A 11 -0.69 1.43 -6.65
N VAL A 12 -0.80 0.15 -7.05
CA VAL A 12 -1.46 -0.91 -6.28
C VAL A 12 -0.65 -2.21 -6.39
N LEU A 13 -0.16 -2.69 -5.26
CA LEU A 13 0.47 -4.00 -5.08
C LEU A 13 -0.54 -4.97 -4.44
N ARG A 14 -0.37 -6.28 -4.67
CA ARG A 14 -1.26 -7.31 -4.13
C ARG A 14 -0.48 -8.52 -3.60
N GLY A 15 -1.08 -9.25 -2.66
CA GLY A 15 -0.52 -10.50 -2.14
C GLY A 15 0.81 -10.29 -1.42
N ALA A 16 1.76 -11.21 -1.65
CA ALA A 16 3.06 -11.18 -1.00
C ALA A 16 3.88 -9.92 -1.34
N ASP A 17 3.75 -9.38 -2.55
CA ASP A 17 4.47 -8.18 -2.97
C ASP A 17 4.02 -6.94 -2.19
N ALA A 18 2.72 -6.83 -1.88
CA ALA A 18 2.18 -5.77 -1.04
C ALA A 18 2.80 -5.80 0.37
N LEU A 19 2.81 -6.97 1.01
CA LEU A 19 3.37 -7.14 2.35
C LEU A 19 4.86 -6.85 2.38
N LYS A 20 5.60 -7.42 1.42
CA LYS A 20 7.05 -7.24 1.34
C LYS A 20 7.42 -5.79 1.12
N TYR A 21 6.71 -5.08 0.25
CA TYR A 21 6.97 -3.67 0.00
C TYR A 21 6.65 -2.81 1.23
N ALA A 22 5.51 -3.06 1.87
CA ALA A 22 5.13 -2.32 3.09
C ALA A 22 6.16 -2.51 4.22
N GLU A 23 6.65 -3.74 4.43
CA GLU A 23 7.61 -4.03 5.50
C GLU A 23 9.02 -3.45 5.22
N THR A 24 9.44 -3.43 3.96
CA THR A 24 10.83 -3.06 3.61
C THR A 24 11.01 -1.60 3.22
N HIS A 25 9.98 -0.97 2.65
CA HIS A 25 10.05 0.40 2.14
C HIS A 25 9.22 1.39 2.94
N LEU A 26 8.13 0.93 3.55
CA LEU A 26 7.18 1.81 4.20
C LEU A 26 7.27 1.73 5.72
N ARG A 27 6.75 2.78 6.36
CA ARG A 27 6.62 2.86 7.81
C ARG A 27 5.15 2.86 8.17
N GLU A 28 4.74 1.91 9.00
CA GLU A 28 3.39 1.91 9.58
C GLU A 28 3.18 3.18 10.40
N VAL A 29 2.08 3.87 10.12
CA VAL A 29 1.69 5.12 10.79
C VAL A 29 0.43 4.89 11.63
N GLN A 30 -0.51 4.12 11.10
CA GLN A 30 -1.79 3.83 11.72
C GLN A 30 -2.27 2.42 11.35
N ASN A 31 -2.93 1.76 12.28
CA ASN A 31 -3.55 0.46 12.08
C ASN A 31 -5.00 0.52 12.61
N ASP A 32 -5.95 0.26 11.72
CA ASP A 32 -7.38 0.22 11.96
C ASP A 32 -7.88 -1.23 11.91
N PRO A 33 -7.82 -1.97 13.03
CA PRO A 33 -8.23 -3.38 13.08
C PRO A 33 -9.72 -3.59 12.85
N VAL A 34 -10.55 -2.54 12.97
CA VAL A 34 -11.99 -2.59 12.70
C VAL A 34 -12.27 -2.72 11.20
N ASN A 35 -11.58 -1.92 10.38
CA ASN A 35 -11.74 -1.94 8.93
C ASN A 35 -10.72 -2.83 8.21
N TRP A 36 -9.77 -3.42 8.96
CA TRP A 36 -8.64 -4.16 8.41
C TRP A 36 -7.82 -3.31 7.44
N GLU A 37 -7.62 -2.06 7.84
CA GLU A 37 -6.87 -1.07 7.08
C GLU A 37 -5.62 -0.71 7.88
N THR A 38 -4.49 -0.57 7.19
CA THR A 38 -3.24 -0.12 7.81
C THR A 38 -2.64 0.95 6.93
N GLU A 39 -2.45 2.12 7.50
CA GLU A 39 -1.84 3.26 6.84
C GLU A 39 -0.33 3.22 7.01
N PHE A 40 0.36 3.40 5.90
CA PHE A 40 1.78 3.41 5.76
C PHE A 40 2.23 4.72 5.12
N VAL A 41 3.41 5.21 5.49
CA VAL A 41 4.06 6.33 4.81
C VAL A 41 5.44 5.92 4.33
N ASP A 42 5.77 6.29 3.11
CA ASP A 42 7.13 6.18 2.61
C ASP A 42 7.96 7.32 3.24
N PRO A 43 8.96 7.03 4.09
CA PRO A 43 9.73 8.07 4.77
C PRO A 43 10.72 8.79 3.83
N ARG A 44 10.92 8.33 2.59
CA ARG A 44 11.85 8.92 1.62
C ARG A 44 11.14 9.95 0.74
N SER A 45 9.96 9.61 0.25
CA SER A 45 9.15 10.45 -0.65
C SER A 45 8.05 11.23 0.10
N GLY A 46 7.64 10.77 1.29
CA GLY A 46 6.46 11.27 2.00
C GLY A 46 5.12 10.76 1.44
N GLU A 47 5.15 9.76 0.55
CA GLU A 47 3.96 9.19 -0.08
C GLU A 47 3.18 8.31 0.91
N ARG A 48 1.86 8.48 0.99
CA ARG A 48 1.00 7.62 1.81
C ARG A 48 0.49 6.41 1.04
N TRP A 49 0.41 5.30 1.74
CA TRP A 49 -0.04 4.00 1.24
C TRP A 49 -1.01 3.39 2.24
N MET A 50 -1.98 2.65 1.74
CA MET A 50 -2.99 1.99 2.54
C MET A 50 -2.98 0.51 2.18
N LEU A 51 -2.81 -0.34 3.19
CA LEU A 51 -2.96 -1.78 3.08
C LEU A 51 -4.37 -2.14 3.54
N ASP A 52 -5.14 -2.77 2.66
CA ASP A 52 -6.49 -3.25 2.96
C ASP A 52 -6.62 -4.74 2.65
N TYR A 53 -7.49 -5.42 3.40
CA TYR A 53 -7.79 -6.85 3.24
C TYR A 53 -9.25 -7.05 2.84
N PRO A 54 -9.58 -6.99 1.54
CA PRO A 54 -10.97 -7.13 1.09
C PRO A 54 -11.45 -8.57 1.35
N GLN A 55 -12.52 -8.75 2.12
CA GLN A 55 -13.06 -10.06 2.56
C GLN A 55 -12.24 -10.75 3.67
N ALA A 56 -11.65 -10.00 4.61
CA ALA A 56 -10.99 -10.54 5.79
C ALA A 56 -11.87 -11.53 6.61
N GLU A 57 -13.20 -11.42 6.49
CA GLU A 57 -14.20 -12.25 7.19
C GLU A 57 -14.32 -13.68 6.65
N ARG A 58 -13.79 -14.01 5.46
CA ARG A 58 -13.75 -15.39 4.95
C ARG A 58 -12.45 -16.07 5.38
N HIS A 59 -12.58 -17.24 6.00
CA HIS A 59 -11.47 -18.15 6.34
C HIS A 59 -10.43 -18.19 5.20
N GLY A 60 -9.31 -17.50 5.40
CA GLY A 60 -8.25 -17.36 4.41
C GLY A 60 -7.71 -15.94 4.25
N GLY A 61 -8.47 -14.91 4.66
CA GLY A 61 -8.05 -13.50 4.55
C GLY A 61 -7.86 -13.08 3.10
N GLY A 62 -8.76 -12.26 2.56
CA GLY A 62 -8.60 -11.83 1.18
C GLY A 62 -7.23 -11.22 0.90
N SER A 63 -6.76 -11.35 -0.35
CA SER A 63 -5.39 -11.03 -0.69
C SER A 63 -5.04 -9.58 -0.29
N PRO A 64 -3.98 -9.37 0.52
CA PRO A 64 -3.57 -8.04 0.94
C PRO A 64 -3.40 -7.16 -0.27
N ARG A 65 -3.93 -5.95 -0.20
CA ARG A 65 -3.84 -4.97 -1.28
C ARG A 65 -3.24 -3.70 -0.72
N LEU A 66 -2.07 -3.33 -1.21
CA LEU A 66 -1.40 -2.09 -0.84
C LEU A 66 -1.61 -1.08 -1.95
N ARG A 67 -2.25 0.04 -1.67
CA ARG A 67 -2.54 1.10 -2.64
C ARG A 67 -2.01 2.44 -2.18
N ARG A 68 -1.38 3.19 -3.08
CA ARG A 68 -0.98 4.56 -2.78
C ARG A 68 -2.23 5.42 -2.64
N ILE A 69 -2.34 6.14 -1.53
CA ILE A 69 -3.40 7.11 -1.31
C ILE A 69 -2.80 8.51 -1.52
N GLU A 70 -3.35 9.22 -2.49
CA GLU A 70 -3.05 10.63 -2.67
C GLU A 70 -3.96 11.36 -1.69
N ASP A 71 -3.35 12.04 -0.72
CA ASP A 71 -4.09 12.97 0.11
C ASP A 71 -4.56 14.09 -0.79
N GLY A 72 -5.86 14.07 -1.10
CA GLY A 72 -6.50 15.13 -1.86
C GLY A 72 -6.42 16.42 -1.05
N ALA A 73 -5.34 17.17 -1.22
CA ALA A 73 -5.34 18.61 -1.02
C ALA A 73 -6.10 19.21 -2.20
N ASP A 74 -7.43 19.25 -2.09
CA ASP A 74 -8.27 20.24 -2.76
C ASP A 74 -8.26 21.54 -1.93
#